data_AF-A0AAJ1Q7H8-F1
#
_entry.id   AF-A0AAJ1Q7H8-F1
#
_cell.length_a   1.000
_cell.length_b   1.000
_cell.length_c   1.000
_cell.angle_alpha   90.00
_cell.angle_beta   90.00
_cell.angle_gamma   90.00
#
_symmetry.space_group_name_H-M   'P 1'
#
loop_
_entity.id
_entity.type
_entity.pdbx_description
1 polymer ?
#
loop_
_entity_poly.entity_id
_entity_poly.type
_entity_poly.pdbx_seq_one_letter_code
_entity_poly.pdbx_strand_id
1 'polypeptide(L)' 'MDGNQLKAQIVLKGLKIEEFLSRVSRFGKLDRNKYYRVMRGEDEFDRSEIIAISKALNLNEEDMMRIFFKD' A
#
# COMPACT_ATOMS: atom_id res chain seq x y z
N MET A 1 -4.90 1.77 9.99
CA MET A 1 -4.62 1.81 8.53
C MET A 1 -5.93 1.98 7.77
N ASP A 2 -5.96 2.91 6.81
CA ASP A 2 -7.12 3.18 5.96
C ASP A 2 -6.94 2.57 4.56
N GLY A 3 -7.58 1.42 4.34
CA GLY A 3 -7.56 0.73 3.05
C GLY A 3 -8.25 1.51 1.92
N ASN A 4 -9.22 2.36 2.22
CA ASN A 4 -9.88 3.17 1.19
C ASN A 4 -8.93 4.26 0.68
N GLN A 5 -8.16 4.88 1.58
CA GLN A 5 -7.14 5.86 1.20
C GLN A 5 -6.02 5.21 0.38
N LEU A 6 -5.57 4.00 0.73
CA LEU A 6 -4.59 3.28 -0.07
C LEU A 6 -5.11 3.02 -1.49
N LYS A 7 -6.34 2.50 -1.62
CA LYS A 7 -6.98 2.28 -2.93
C LYS A 7 -7.11 3.58 -3.73
N ALA A 8 -7.52 4.67 -3.07
CA ALA A 8 -7.64 5.97 -3.72
C ALA A 8 -6.29 6.44 -4.28
N GLN A 9 -5.19 6.31 -3.52
CA GLN A 9 -3.85 6.64 -4.01
C GLN A 9 -3.43 5.78 -5.21
N ILE A 10 -3.71 4.48 -5.18
CA ILE A 10 -3.41 3.58 -6.32
C ILE A 10 -4.13 4.06 -7.59
N VAL A 11 -5.42 4.40 -7.48
CA VAL A 11 -6.23 4.90 -8.60
C VAL A 11 -5.76 6.28 -9.07
N LEU A 12 -5.41 7.19 -8.16
CA LEU A 12 -4.87 8.52 -8.50
C LEU A 12 -3.53 8.43 -9.26
N LYS A 13 -2.77 7.35 -9.09
CA LYS A 13 -1.57 7.07 -9.90
C LYS A 13 -1.88 6.36 -11.22
N GLY A 14 -3.15 6.14 -11.55
CA GLY A 14 -3.58 5.48 -12.77
C GLY A 14 -3.24 4.00 -12.82
N LEU A 15 -3.03 3.36 -11.66
CA LEU A 15 -2.60 1.97 -11.58
C LEU A 15 -3.80 1.05 -11.31
N LYS A 16 -3.82 -0.10 -11.99
CA LYS A 16 -4.61 -1.26 -11.54
C LYS A 16 -3.90 -1.91 -10.34
N ILE A 17 -4.65 -2.67 -9.53
CA ILE A 17 -4.08 -3.37 -8.36
C ILE A 17 -2.91 -4.27 -8.76
N GLU A 18 -3.01 -5.00 -9.88
CA GLU A 18 -1.93 -5.88 -10.34
C GLU A 18 -0.66 -5.13 -10.76
N GLU A 19 -0.82 -3.97 -11.40
CA GLU A 19 0.30 -3.10 -11.77
C GLU A 19 0.95 -2.49 -10.52
N PHE A 20 0.12 -2.11 -9.55
CA PHE A 20 0.56 -1.67 -8.23
C PHE A 20 1.39 -2.74 -7.52
N LEU A 21 0.88 -3.97 -7.39
CA LEU A 21 1.58 -5.07 -6.73
C LEU A 21 2.90 -5.40 -7.44
N SER A 22 2.90 -5.42 -8.78
CA SER A 22 4.14 -5.58 -9.57
C SER A 22 5.12 -4.43 -9.40
N ARG A 23 4.66 -3.22 -9.10
CA ARG A 23 5.52 -2.07 -8.83
C ARG A 23 6.11 -2.13 -7.42
N VAL A 24 5.31 -2.53 -6.43
CA VAL A 24 5.79 -2.75 -5.04
C VAL A 24 6.89 -3.79 -5.00
N SER A 25 6.75 -4.88 -5.79
CA SER A 25 7.75 -5.97 -5.85
C SER A 25 9.16 -5.52 -6.27
N ARG A 26 9.30 -4.32 -6.86
CA ARG A 26 10.61 -3.72 -7.21
C ARG A 26 11.31 -3.07 -6.02
N PHE A 27 10.58 -2.74 -4.96
CA PHE A 27 11.08 -2.04 -3.77
C PHE A 27 11.09 -2.91 -2.51
N GLY A 28 10.29 -3.98 -2.49
CA GLY A 28 10.20 -4.92 -1.38
C GLY A 28 9.26 -6.08 -1.72
N LYS A 29 9.25 -7.14 -0.91
CA LYS A 29 8.30 -8.24 -1.10
C LYS A 29 6.95 -7.84 -0.52
N LEU A 30 5.89 -8.00 -1.31
CA LEU A 30 4.52 -7.93 -0.84
C LEU A 30 3.75 -9.10 -1.45
N ASP A 31 3.27 -10.00 -0.60
CA ASP A 31 2.44 -11.11 -1.04
C ASP A 31 1.04 -10.61 -1.43
N ARG A 32 0.53 -11.07 -2.59
CA ARG A 32 -0.79 -10.67 -3.09
C ARG A 32 -1.89 -11.07 -2.11
N ASN A 33 -1.81 -12.26 -1.53
CA ASN A 33 -2.84 -12.72 -0.58
C ASN A 33 -2.78 -11.90 0.70
N LYS A 34 -1.57 -11.56 1.18
CA LYS A 34 -1.39 -10.65 2.31
C LYS A 34 -2.01 -9.30 2.04
N TYR A 35 -1.76 -8.67 0.87
CA TYR A 35 -2.43 -7.43 0.50
C TYR A 35 -3.94 -7.53 0.71
N TYR A 36 -4.59 -8.55 0.14
CA TYR A 36 -6.04 -8.70 0.29
C TYR A 36 -6.51 -8.99 1.72
N ARG A 37 -5.72 -9.71 2.54
CA ARG A 37 -6.02 -9.89 3.98
C ARG A 37 -5.97 -8.56 4.73
N VAL A 38 -4.93 -7.76 4.50
CA VAL A 38 -4.81 -6.41 5.08
C VAL A 38 -5.99 -5.54 4.65
N MET A 39 -6.38 -5.59 3.38
CA MET A 39 -7.54 -4.84 2.87
C MET A 39 -8.88 -5.29 3.49
N ARG A 40 -8.94 -6.48 4.09
CA ARG A 40 -10.11 -6.99 4.83
C ARG A 40 -10.00 -6.78 6.35
N GLY A 41 -8.88 -6.24 6.84
CA GLY A 41 -8.62 -6.08 8.27
C GLY A 41 -8.23 -7.39 8.98
N GLU A 42 -7.79 -8.40 8.23
CA GLU A 42 -7.38 -9.71 8.77
C GLU A 42 -5.87 -9.79 9.09
N ASP A 43 -5.10 -8.79 8.66
CA ASP A 43 -3.64 -8.78 8.71
C ASP A 43 -3.15 -7.31 8.68
N GLU A 44 -1.86 -7.07 8.89
CA GLU A 44 -1.26 -5.74 8.84
C GLU A 44 -0.01 -5.70 7.95
N PHE A 45 0.25 -4.54 7.34
CA PHE A 45 1.53 -4.32 6.67
C PHE A 45 2.63 -4.10 7.69
N ASP A 46 3.74 -4.79 7.51
CA ASP A 46 4.93 -4.50 8.30
C ASP A 46 5.64 -3.24 7.80
N ARG A 47 6.63 -2.76 8.57
CA ARG A 47 7.38 -1.56 8.24
C ARG A 47 8.06 -1.62 6.86
N SER A 48 8.58 -2.79 6.47
CA SER A 48 9.27 -2.96 5.19
C SER A 48 8.30 -2.89 4.02
N GLU A 49 7.10 -3.44 4.18
CA GLU A 49 6.01 -3.37 3.21
C GLU A 49 5.47 -1.95 3.08
N ILE A 50 5.27 -1.24 4.19
CA ILE A 50 4.85 0.17 4.18
C ILE A 50 5.85 1.04 3.41
N ILE A 51 7.15 0.84 3.62
CA ILE A 51 8.21 1.56 2.90
C ILE A 51 8.17 1.22 1.40
N ALA A 52 8.02 -0.05 1.04
CA ALA A 52 7.95 -0.49 -0.35
C ALA A 52 6.72 0.10 -1.07
N ILE A 53 5.56 0.08 -0.42
CA ILE A 53 4.31 0.67 -0.93
C ILE A 53 4.47 2.19 -1.11
N SER A 54 5.04 2.86 -0.11
CA SER A 54 5.24 4.32 -0.15
C SER A 54 6.16 4.72 -1.30
N LYS A 55 7.24 3.97 -1.54
CA LYS A 55 8.12 4.17 -2.71
C LYS A 55 7.42 3.89 -4.03
N ALA A 56 6.64 2.80 -4.11
CA ALA A 56 5.92 2.42 -5.32
C ALA A 56 4.90 3.48 -5.73
N LEU A 57 4.21 4.09 -4.77
CA LEU A 57 3.21 5.13 -5.00
C LEU A 57 3.79 6.55 -4.94
N ASN A 58 5.09 6.71 -4.62
CA ASN A 58 5.71 8.01 -4.38
C ASN A 58 4.88 8.86 -3.40
N LEU A 59 4.51 8.26 -2.27
CA LEU A 59 3.77 8.95 -1.21
C LEU A 59 4.69 9.93 -0.50
N ASN A 60 4.15 11.11 -0.20
CA ASN A 60 4.78 12.02 0.76
C ASN A 60 4.53 11.53 2.20
N GLU A 61 5.18 12.16 3.17
CA GLU A 61 5.06 11.79 4.59
C GLU A 61 3.62 11.91 5.10
N GLU A 62 2.90 12.98 4.73
CA GLU A 62 1.51 13.20 5.14
C GLU A 62 0.57 12.10 4.62
N ASP A 63 0.70 11.72 3.35
CA ASP A 63 -0.08 10.65 2.72
C ASP A 63 0.25 9.29 3.35
N MET A 64 1.53 9.02 3.63
CA MET A 64 1.94 7.80 4.33
C MET A 64 1.30 7.75 5.72
N MET A 65 1.40 8.83 6.50
CA MET A 65 0.82 8.90 7.84
C MET A 65 -0.69 8.70 7.81
N ARG A 66 -1.37 9.39 6.89
CA ARG A 66 -2.83 9.28 6.72
C ARG A 66 -3.30 7.88 6.35
N ILE A 67 -2.53 7.16 5.54
CA ILE A 67 -2.90 5.80 5.11
C ILE A 67 -2.56 4.77 6.19
N PHE A 68 -1.32 4.75 6.68
CA PHE A 68 -0.83 3.61 7.45
C PHE A 68 -0.97 3.80 8.97
N PHE A 69 -0.93 5.04 9.44
CA PHE A 69 -0.79 5.36 10.88
C PHE A 69 -1.97 6.14 11.46
N LYS A 70 -3.05 6.32 10.68
CA LYS A 70 -4.29 6.89 11.20
C LYS A 70 -5.12 5.79 11.88
N ASP A 71 -5.55 6.11 13.10
CA ASP A 71 -6.49 5.33 13.93
C ASP A 71 -7.81 5.07 13.20
#